data_AF-A0A7C7WS05-F1
#
_entry.id   AF-A0A7C7WS05-F1
#
_cell.length_a   1.000
_cell.length_b   1.000
_cell.length_c   1.000
_cell.angle_alpha   90.00
_cell.angle_beta   90.00
_cell.angle_gamma   90.00
#
_symmetry.space_group_name_H-M   'P 1'
#
loop_
_entity.id
_entity.type
_entity.pdbx_description
1 polymer ?
#
loop_
_entity_poly.entity_id
_entity_poly.type
_entity_poly.pdbx_seq_one_letter_code
_entity_poly.pdbx_strand_id
1 'polypeptide(L)'
;MFCLSILESKILSTSFTPLYGGPMSQATSPTTNPANTPAKKGRLHSLDIYRGLIMISLAFGGFGLLQTSRNLQDADATTIIGQGEYATEIRWDVVEQQFSHVQWAGYGFWDMIQPSFMFMVGVSMAFSYAKRKRRGDNYAELLFHAFTRSVVLVFLGIFLISNGASTNWSLMNVLTQIGLGYTFLFLFWKRGFLIQSVGVVVLLLVTFSAYRFASNVGVPGTAVAQAADADETESEAAVETADEAVDEAVDEQEQEMALKRIGLTQKWVDENLVDINPWWHKNANIGHQVDVWLFSSFGKTDRHYNSAGGYQTINFIPALATMLLGLICGDWLKLDRSSWINLLQFFALGAVCIMAGYALHETNVCPLIKRIWTPSWALFSGGICIITLASLYLLFDMLPLSALGLPATVVGTNSIVMYCMHMLLEDWTKVNLVRHFGDKIFQLQPQIGYKLFSPYPIDSPPEFFNLYQPICEAVLVGLCFWVVCLLMYRRKLFVRV
;
A
#
# COMPACT_ATOMS: atom_id res chain seq x y z
N MET A 1 -37.45 -13.68 22.54
CA MET A 1 -38.84 -13.44 22.09
C MET A 1 -39.54 -12.70 23.23
N PHE A 2 -40.21 -11.58 22.95
CA PHE A 2 -40.70 -10.56 23.90
C PHE A 2 -39.68 -9.55 24.45
N CYS A 3 -39.45 -8.46 23.69
CA CYS A 3 -39.45 -7.06 24.17
C CYS A 3 -39.01 -6.09 23.04
N LEU A 4 -39.67 -6.16 21.89
CA LEU A 4 -39.50 -5.23 20.76
C LEU A 4 -40.90 -4.94 20.18
N SER A 5 -41.66 -3.99 20.75
CA SER A 5 -42.86 -3.44 20.08
C SER A 5 -43.49 -2.15 20.66
N ILE A 6 -42.87 -1.40 21.59
CA ILE A 6 -43.56 -0.23 22.20
C ILE A 6 -42.62 0.98 22.34
N LEU A 7 -41.98 1.41 21.25
CA LEU A 7 -41.25 2.69 21.27
C LEU A 7 -41.14 3.44 19.93
N GLU A 8 -42.09 3.23 19.01
CA GLU A 8 -42.11 3.92 17.69
C GLU A 8 -43.33 4.81 17.42
N SER A 9 -44.27 5.03 18.35
CA SER A 9 -45.54 5.71 18.01
C SER A 9 -45.83 7.08 18.64
N LYS A 10 -44.88 7.74 19.31
CA LYS A 10 -45.09 9.11 19.81
C LYS A 10 -43.80 9.92 19.75
N ILE A 11 -43.65 10.73 18.69
CA ILE A 11 -43.05 12.09 18.63
C ILE A 11 -43.08 12.50 17.13
N LEU A 12 -44.28 12.64 16.58
CA LEU A 12 -44.54 13.29 15.28
C LEU A 12 -45.92 13.97 15.36
N SER A 13 -46.03 14.99 16.21
CA SER A 13 -47.01 16.08 16.02
C SER A 13 -46.68 17.22 16.99
N THR A 14 -46.08 18.29 16.47
CA THR A 14 -46.20 19.63 17.06
C THR A 14 -46.01 20.62 15.93
N SER A 15 -47.15 20.96 15.31
CA SER A 15 -47.31 22.13 14.45
C SER A 15 -47.14 23.39 15.30
N PHE A 16 -46.11 24.18 15.03
CA PHE A 16 -45.95 25.52 15.60
C PHE A 16 -46.54 26.55 14.61
N THR A 17 -47.65 27.17 15.00
CA THR A 17 -48.16 28.41 14.40
C THR A 17 -47.65 29.61 15.22
N PRO A 18 -47.04 30.63 14.59
CA PRO A 18 -46.89 31.92 15.23
C PRO A 18 -47.99 32.88 14.77
N LEU A 19 -48.77 33.38 15.74
CA LEU A 19 -49.63 34.56 15.64
C LEU A 19 -48.77 35.79 15.90
N TYR A 20 -48.61 36.69 14.92
CA TYR A 20 -48.51 38.16 15.08
C TYR A 20 -48.60 38.83 13.70
N GLY A 21 -49.48 39.83 13.59
CA GLY A 21 -49.77 40.55 12.35
C GLY A 21 -49.00 41.87 12.18
N GLY A 22 -48.94 42.31 10.92
CA GLY A 22 -48.53 43.65 10.47
C GLY A 22 -48.28 43.65 8.95
N PRO A 23 -48.81 44.60 8.15
CA PRO A 23 -48.62 44.59 6.71
C PRO A 23 -47.27 45.21 6.36
N MET A 24 -46.38 44.44 5.73
CA MET A 24 -45.11 44.96 5.19
C MET A 24 -45.06 44.75 3.67
N SER A 25 -45.00 45.89 2.99
CA SER A 25 -44.52 46.20 1.65
C SER A 25 -44.00 45.03 0.80
N GLN A 26 -44.60 44.82 -0.38
CA GLN A 26 -44.04 43.98 -1.44
C GLN A 26 -42.73 44.58 -1.96
N ALA A 27 -41.61 44.12 -1.42
CA ALA A 27 -40.32 44.24 -2.09
C ALA A 27 -40.18 43.07 -3.07
N THR A 28 -40.21 43.38 -4.37
CA THR A 28 -39.93 42.44 -5.45
C THR A 28 -38.49 41.92 -5.34
N SER A 29 -38.34 40.70 -4.82
CA SER A 29 -37.08 39.95 -4.90
C SER A 29 -36.80 39.58 -6.36
N PRO A 30 -35.58 39.77 -6.89
CA PRO A 30 -35.24 39.36 -8.25
C PRO A 30 -35.38 37.85 -8.36
N THR A 31 -36.16 37.40 -9.34
CA THR A 31 -36.35 36.01 -9.73
C THR A 31 -35.00 35.41 -10.13
N THR A 32 -34.30 34.79 -9.17
CA THR A 32 -33.18 33.91 -9.49
C THR A 32 -33.76 32.68 -10.18
N ASN A 33 -33.62 32.66 -11.51
CA ASN A 33 -33.96 31.54 -12.36
C ASN A 33 -33.32 30.25 -11.78
N PRO A 34 -34.09 29.24 -11.34
CA PRO A 34 -33.54 28.04 -10.70
C PRO A 34 -32.68 27.19 -11.64
N ALA A 35 -32.66 27.51 -12.94
CA ALA A 35 -31.91 26.82 -13.98
C ALA A 35 -30.38 26.98 -13.91
N ASN A 36 -29.83 27.85 -13.04
CA ASN A 36 -28.38 28.10 -12.98
C ASN A 36 -27.72 27.81 -11.62
N THR A 37 -28.34 26.97 -10.79
CA THR A 37 -27.61 26.37 -9.67
C THR A 37 -26.73 25.25 -10.23
N PRO A 38 -25.38 25.37 -10.27
CA PRO A 38 -24.55 24.26 -10.70
C PRO A 38 -24.86 23.07 -9.80
N ALA A 39 -25.38 21.98 -10.40
CA ALA A 39 -25.73 20.76 -9.70
C ALA A 39 -24.61 20.41 -8.73
N LYS A 40 -24.95 20.23 -7.45
CA LYS A 40 -24.01 19.96 -6.37
C LYS A 40 -23.31 18.62 -6.67
N LYS A 41 -22.19 18.69 -7.42
CA LYS A 41 -21.43 17.52 -7.90
C LYS A 41 -21.15 16.60 -6.69
N GLY A 42 -21.79 15.42 -6.69
CA GLY A 42 -21.83 14.47 -5.57
C GLY A 42 -20.46 13.96 -5.13
N ARG A 43 -20.40 13.24 -4.01
CA ARG A 43 -19.18 12.56 -3.55
C ARG A 43 -18.88 11.39 -4.50
N LEU A 44 -17.62 11.22 -4.91
CA LEU A 44 -17.23 10.09 -5.79
C LEU A 44 -17.13 8.81 -4.97
N HIS A 45 -17.86 7.78 -5.39
CA HIS A 45 -17.90 6.50 -4.69
C HIS A 45 -16.61 5.70 -4.91
N SER A 46 -16.05 5.72 -6.12
CA SER A 46 -14.77 5.06 -6.44
C SER A 46 -13.64 5.45 -5.51
N LEU A 47 -13.55 6.71 -5.09
CA LEU A 47 -12.47 7.19 -4.22
C LEU A 47 -12.58 6.67 -2.78
N ASP A 48 -13.79 6.47 -2.28
CA ASP A 48 -14.01 5.85 -0.98
C ASP A 48 -13.83 4.33 -1.09
N ILE A 49 -14.32 3.70 -2.17
CA ILE A 49 -14.17 2.26 -2.41
C ILE A 49 -12.70 1.90 -2.59
N TYR A 50 -11.91 2.64 -3.36
CA TYR A 50 -10.49 2.33 -3.56
C TYR A 50 -9.73 2.39 -2.23
N ARG A 51 -9.90 3.46 -1.44
CA ARG A 51 -9.34 3.52 -0.08
C ARG A 51 -9.84 2.36 0.79
N GLY A 52 -11.11 2.01 0.67
CA GLY A 52 -11.73 0.88 1.36
C GLY A 52 -11.09 -0.46 1.04
N LEU A 53 -10.86 -0.75 -0.24
CA LEU A 53 -10.24 -1.99 -0.70
C LEU A 53 -8.80 -2.10 -0.19
N ILE A 54 -8.02 -1.02 -0.26
CA ILE A 54 -6.67 -0.97 0.31
C ILE A 54 -6.71 -1.30 1.81
N MET A 55 -7.66 -0.72 2.54
CA MET A 55 -7.82 -0.95 3.98
C MET A 55 -8.29 -2.34 4.33
N ILE A 56 -9.20 -2.92 3.54
CA ILE A 56 -9.68 -4.27 3.74
C ILE A 56 -8.54 -5.26 3.51
N SER A 57 -7.77 -5.12 2.42
CA SER A 57 -6.62 -6.00 2.15
C SER A 57 -5.61 -5.98 3.28
N LEU A 58 -5.32 -4.80 3.84
CA LEU A 58 -4.40 -4.65 4.97
C LEU A 58 -4.98 -5.19 6.28
N ALA A 59 -6.15 -4.68 6.71
CA ALA A 59 -6.68 -4.92 8.04
C ALA A 59 -7.34 -6.29 8.23
N PHE A 60 -7.63 -7.00 7.13
CA PHE A 60 -7.98 -8.42 7.16
C PHE A 60 -6.76 -9.31 6.94
N GLY A 61 -5.52 -8.79 7.00
CA GLY A 61 -4.31 -9.60 6.86
C GLY A 61 -4.25 -10.44 5.57
N GLY A 62 -4.72 -9.88 4.45
CA GLY A 62 -4.84 -10.64 3.18
C GLY A 62 -5.84 -11.79 3.25
N PHE A 63 -6.83 -11.67 4.14
CA PHE A 63 -7.82 -12.68 4.45
C PHE A 63 -7.20 -14.01 4.93
N GLY A 64 -5.98 -13.99 5.49
CA GLY A 64 -5.29 -15.21 5.91
C GLY A 64 -4.87 -16.15 4.77
N LEU A 65 -5.02 -15.72 3.52
CA LEU A 65 -4.81 -16.57 2.34
C LEU A 65 -3.38 -17.08 2.22
N LEU A 66 -2.38 -16.27 2.58
CA LEU A 66 -0.98 -16.67 2.55
C LEU A 66 -0.70 -17.83 3.50
N GLN A 67 -1.12 -17.71 4.77
CA GLN A 67 -0.85 -18.74 5.77
C GLN A 67 -1.66 -20.00 5.48
N THR A 68 -2.93 -19.86 5.04
CA THR A 68 -3.73 -21.02 4.60
C THR A 68 -3.07 -21.73 3.42
N SER A 69 -2.54 -20.99 2.44
CA SER A 69 -1.83 -21.58 1.31
C SER A 69 -0.62 -22.41 1.76
N ARG A 70 0.17 -21.89 2.70
CA ARG A 70 1.31 -22.62 3.29
C ARG A 70 0.87 -23.86 4.06
N ASN A 71 -0.19 -23.74 4.86
CA ASN A 71 -0.76 -24.88 5.59
C ASN A 71 -1.20 -26.00 4.64
N LEU A 72 -1.77 -25.66 3.48
CA LEU A 72 -2.27 -26.63 2.49
C LEU A 72 -1.15 -27.24 1.64
N GLN A 73 0.01 -26.60 1.55
CA GLN A 73 1.19 -27.08 0.82
C GLN A 73 2.18 -27.84 1.72
N ASP A 74 1.94 -27.91 3.02
CA ASP A 74 2.82 -28.60 3.97
C ASP A 74 2.79 -30.14 3.78
N ALA A 75 3.90 -30.80 4.04
CA ALA A 75 4.07 -32.25 3.86
C ALA A 75 3.08 -33.05 4.73
N ASP A 76 2.79 -32.56 5.93
CA ASP A 76 1.83 -33.16 6.85
C ASP A 76 0.37 -33.00 6.37
N ALA A 77 0.07 -31.94 5.62
CA ALA A 77 -1.26 -31.74 5.03
C ALA A 77 -1.57 -32.79 3.96
N THR A 78 -0.55 -33.29 3.24
CA THR A 78 -0.70 -34.40 2.28
C THR A 78 -1.18 -35.69 2.96
N THR A 79 -0.82 -35.90 4.23
CA THR A 79 -1.27 -37.04 5.04
C THR A 79 -2.71 -36.87 5.54
N ILE A 80 -3.11 -35.65 5.88
CA ILE A 80 -4.48 -35.29 6.32
C ILE A 80 -5.46 -35.32 5.13
N ILE A 81 -5.00 -34.87 3.96
CA ILE A 81 -5.77 -34.83 2.73
C ILE A 81 -5.91 -36.25 2.15
N GLY A 82 -4.95 -37.15 2.37
CA GLY A 82 -4.96 -38.53 1.91
C GLY A 82 -4.50 -38.66 0.45
N GLN A 83 -3.88 -39.79 0.09
CA GLN A 83 -3.34 -40.07 -1.25
C GLN A 83 -4.37 -40.10 -2.40
N GLY A 84 -5.65 -39.80 -2.13
CA GLY A 84 -6.66 -39.59 -3.16
C GLY A 84 -6.51 -38.19 -3.77
N GLU A 85 -6.88 -38.02 -5.02
CA GLU A 85 -6.83 -36.75 -5.76
C GLU A 85 -7.75 -35.67 -5.16
N TYR A 86 -7.43 -35.15 -3.98
CA TYR A 86 -7.97 -33.91 -3.46
C TYR A 86 -7.12 -32.75 -3.98
N ALA A 87 -6.94 -32.70 -5.30
CA ALA A 87 -6.39 -31.52 -5.93
C ALA A 87 -7.41 -30.41 -5.72
N THR A 88 -7.14 -29.49 -4.80
CA THR A 88 -7.91 -28.25 -4.74
C THR A 88 -7.88 -27.64 -6.15
N GLU A 89 -9.01 -27.43 -6.80
CA GLU A 89 -9.05 -26.72 -8.11
C GLU A 89 -8.35 -25.35 -8.01
N ILE A 90 -8.30 -24.81 -6.80
CA ILE A 90 -7.57 -23.61 -6.43
C ILE A 90 -6.06 -23.89 -6.45
N ARG A 91 -5.35 -23.14 -7.28
CA ARG A 91 -3.89 -23.08 -7.35
C ARG A 91 -3.31 -22.29 -6.17
N TRP A 92 -3.15 -22.95 -5.02
CA TRP A 92 -2.64 -22.34 -3.78
C TRP A 92 -1.21 -21.79 -3.91
N ASP A 93 -0.39 -22.40 -4.76
CA ASP A 93 0.93 -21.89 -5.13
C ASP A 93 0.86 -20.47 -5.73
N VAL A 94 -0.10 -20.22 -6.62
CA VAL A 94 -0.34 -18.89 -7.20
C VAL A 94 -0.87 -17.93 -6.14
N VAL A 95 -1.75 -18.39 -5.24
CA VAL A 95 -2.25 -17.58 -4.13
C VAL A 95 -1.11 -17.15 -3.21
N GLU A 96 -0.21 -18.06 -2.85
CA GLU A 96 0.98 -17.73 -2.06
C GLU A 96 1.86 -16.72 -2.80
N GLN A 97 2.13 -16.89 -4.09
CA GLN A 97 2.90 -15.93 -4.87
C GLN A 97 2.27 -14.53 -4.89
N GLN A 98 0.94 -14.43 -5.00
CA GLN A 98 0.26 -13.14 -5.06
C GLN A 98 0.14 -12.45 -3.69
N PHE A 99 -0.02 -13.22 -2.61
CA PHE A 99 -0.21 -12.71 -1.25
C PHE A 99 1.07 -12.67 -0.40
N SER A 100 2.20 -13.14 -0.94
CA SER A 100 3.53 -12.97 -0.35
C SER A 100 4.22 -11.69 -0.87
N HIS A 101 5.20 -11.20 -0.12
CA HIS A 101 6.09 -10.18 -0.62
C HIS A 101 7.16 -10.80 -1.50
N VAL A 102 7.39 -10.22 -2.67
CA VAL A 102 8.57 -10.56 -3.46
C VAL A 102 9.83 -10.21 -2.65
N GLN A 103 10.82 -11.10 -2.74
CA GLN A 103 12.03 -11.00 -1.93
C GLN A 103 12.86 -9.76 -2.30
N TRP A 104 13.09 -9.55 -3.61
CA TRP A 104 13.82 -8.38 -4.10
C TRP A 104 13.21 -7.76 -5.37
N ALA A 105 13.45 -8.36 -6.54
CA ALA A 105 12.94 -7.89 -7.82
C ALA A 105 11.69 -8.68 -8.28
N GLY A 106 10.71 -7.97 -8.81
CA GLY A 106 9.43 -8.52 -9.26
C GLY A 106 8.24 -7.84 -8.59
N TYR A 107 7.06 -8.43 -8.73
CA TYR A 107 5.82 -7.89 -8.19
C TYR A 107 4.80 -8.98 -7.86
N GLY A 108 3.98 -8.73 -6.86
CA GLY A 108 2.77 -9.48 -6.55
C GLY A 108 1.63 -8.55 -6.16
N PHE A 109 0.40 -9.07 -6.05
CA PHE A 109 -0.75 -8.30 -5.58
C PHE A 109 -0.47 -7.60 -4.23
N TRP A 110 0.12 -8.32 -3.28
CA TRP A 110 0.45 -7.80 -1.95
C TRP A 110 1.40 -6.60 -2.00
N ASP A 111 2.21 -6.51 -3.06
CA ASP A 111 3.15 -5.42 -3.25
C ASP A 111 2.49 -4.11 -3.72
N MET A 112 1.29 -4.18 -4.30
CA MET A 112 0.49 -3.02 -4.76
C MET A 112 -0.19 -2.21 -3.65
N ILE A 113 -0.23 -2.71 -2.42
CA ILE A 113 -0.90 -2.06 -1.29
C ILE A 113 -0.27 -0.68 -1.01
N GLN A 114 1.05 -0.62 -0.87
CA GLN A 114 1.76 0.62 -0.54
C GLN A 114 1.69 1.67 -1.67
N PRO A 115 1.95 1.35 -2.95
CA PRO A 115 1.74 2.27 -4.06
C PRO A 115 0.31 2.81 -4.14
N SER A 116 -0.69 1.96 -3.86
CA SER A 116 -2.10 2.38 -3.85
C SER A 116 -2.38 3.45 -2.79
N PHE A 117 -1.75 3.38 -1.61
CA PHE A 117 -1.82 4.47 -0.63
C PHE A 117 -1.17 5.75 -1.14
N MET A 118 0.05 5.66 -1.69
CA MET A 118 0.78 6.82 -2.21
C MET A 118 -0.03 7.53 -3.30
N PHE A 119 -0.54 6.76 -4.26
CA PHE A 119 -1.40 7.24 -5.33
C PHE A 119 -2.67 7.92 -4.78
N MET A 120 -3.39 7.25 -3.87
CA MET A 120 -4.64 7.78 -3.32
C MET A 120 -4.46 9.06 -2.49
N VAL A 121 -3.29 9.28 -1.89
CA VAL A 121 -2.96 10.55 -1.24
C VAL A 121 -2.94 11.69 -2.25
N GLY A 122 -2.33 11.48 -3.42
CA GLY A 122 -2.34 12.41 -4.54
C GLY A 122 -3.74 12.76 -5.01
N VAL A 123 -4.53 11.72 -5.31
CA VAL A 123 -5.93 11.88 -5.76
C VAL A 123 -6.73 12.67 -4.72
N SER A 124 -6.61 12.30 -3.44
CA SER A 124 -7.33 12.94 -2.34
C SER A 124 -6.91 14.40 -2.12
N MET A 125 -5.63 14.72 -2.30
CA MET A 125 -5.11 16.09 -2.19
C MET A 125 -5.79 17.02 -3.21
N ALA A 126 -5.97 16.55 -4.45
CA ALA A 126 -6.61 17.31 -5.51
C ALA A 126 -7.98 17.86 -5.09
N PHE A 127 -8.81 17.04 -4.43
CA PHE A 127 -10.14 17.42 -3.93
C PHE A 127 -10.09 18.21 -2.62
N SER A 128 -9.22 17.82 -1.67
CA SER A 128 -9.12 18.45 -0.35
C SER A 128 -8.77 19.94 -0.45
N TYR A 129 -7.72 20.26 -1.22
CA TYR A 129 -7.27 21.65 -1.37
C TYR A 129 -8.19 22.47 -2.27
N ALA A 130 -8.83 21.85 -3.26
CA ALA A 130 -9.88 22.53 -4.04
C ALA A 130 -11.05 22.96 -3.14
N LYS A 131 -11.46 22.11 -2.18
CA LYS A 131 -12.49 22.45 -1.21
C LYS A 131 -12.07 23.60 -0.29
N ARG A 132 -10.84 23.57 0.25
CA ARG A 132 -10.33 24.65 1.11
C ARG A 132 -10.18 25.97 0.37
N LYS A 133 -9.71 25.93 -0.88
CA LYS A 133 -9.60 27.15 -1.70
C LYS A 133 -10.97 27.80 -1.95
N ARG A 134 -12.03 27.00 -2.16
CA ARG A 134 -13.42 27.51 -2.25
C ARG A 134 -13.94 28.10 -0.95
N ARG A 135 -13.40 27.69 0.20
CA ARG A 135 -13.71 28.28 1.52
C ARG A 135 -13.05 29.65 1.71
N GLY A 136 -12.04 29.98 0.90
CA GLY A 136 -11.34 31.26 0.96
C GLY A 136 -9.88 31.15 1.41
N ASP A 137 -9.40 29.97 1.80
CA ASP A 137 -8.02 29.80 2.30
C ASP A 137 -6.99 30.36 1.31
N ASN A 138 -6.01 31.13 1.82
CA ASN A 138 -4.92 31.68 1.01
C ASN A 138 -3.78 30.64 0.82
N TYR A 139 -2.79 30.93 -0.03
CA TYR A 139 -1.75 29.95 -0.33
C TYR A 139 -0.90 29.57 0.90
N ALA A 140 -0.58 30.53 1.76
CA ALA A 140 0.23 30.29 2.96
C ALA A 140 -0.51 29.41 3.97
N GLU A 141 -1.82 29.63 4.17
CA GLU A 141 -2.66 28.77 5.02
C GLU A 141 -2.74 27.33 4.50
N LEU A 142 -2.85 27.19 3.18
CA LEU A 142 -2.84 25.87 2.54
C LEU A 142 -1.47 25.19 2.69
N LEU A 143 -0.37 25.91 2.46
CA LEU A 143 0.99 25.39 2.63
C LEU A 143 1.26 24.99 4.09
N PHE A 144 0.89 25.84 5.04
CA PHE A 144 1.04 25.54 6.46
C PHE A 144 0.22 24.31 6.85
N HIS A 145 -1.02 24.19 6.35
CA HIS A 145 -1.81 22.98 6.57
C HIS A 145 -1.15 21.74 5.95
N ALA A 146 -0.56 21.84 4.76
CA ALA A 146 0.17 20.74 4.14
C ALA A 146 1.35 20.30 5.01
N PHE A 147 2.11 21.27 5.51
CA PHE A 147 3.23 21.05 6.41
C PHE A 147 2.82 20.42 7.74
N THR A 148 1.79 20.95 8.41
CA THR A 148 1.28 20.34 9.65
C THR A 148 0.84 18.91 9.42
N ARG A 149 0.12 18.64 8.33
CA ARG A 149 -0.32 17.28 8.00
C ARG A 149 0.85 16.33 7.72
N SER A 150 1.88 16.81 7.00
CA SER A 150 3.13 16.07 6.78
C SER A 150 3.76 15.66 8.11
N VAL A 151 3.94 16.61 9.03
CA VAL A 151 4.50 16.39 10.36
C VAL A 151 3.66 15.40 11.18
N VAL A 152 2.33 15.58 11.23
CA VAL A 152 1.44 14.69 11.98
C VAL A 152 1.49 13.26 11.43
N LEU A 153 1.55 13.06 10.10
CA LEU A 153 1.66 11.73 9.51
C LEU A 153 3.00 11.06 9.82
N VAL A 154 4.10 11.82 9.82
CA VAL A 154 5.43 11.32 10.22
C VAL A 154 5.39 10.80 11.67
N PHE A 155 4.92 11.63 12.61
CA PHE A 155 4.86 11.27 14.02
C PHE A 155 3.85 10.17 14.32
N LEU A 156 2.69 10.17 13.63
CA LEU A 156 1.71 9.08 13.76
C LEU A 156 2.30 7.76 13.24
N GLY A 157 3.03 7.76 12.14
CA GLY A 157 3.74 6.58 11.64
C GLY A 157 4.73 6.03 12.66
N ILE A 158 5.60 6.88 13.22
CA ILE A 158 6.56 6.53 14.28
C ILE A 158 5.84 5.97 15.51
N PHE A 159 4.75 6.61 15.94
CA PHE A 159 3.96 6.17 17.08
C PHE A 159 3.40 4.75 16.87
N LEU A 160 2.76 4.50 15.72
CA LEU A 160 2.09 3.23 15.43
C LEU A 160 3.04 2.03 15.30
N ILE A 161 4.31 2.25 14.93
CA ILE A 161 5.33 1.20 14.89
C ILE A 161 6.10 1.04 16.21
N SER A 162 5.85 1.91 17.19
CA SER A 162 6.53 1.95 18.49
C SER A 162 5.75 1.20 19.57
N ASN A 163 5.21 0.03 19.25
CA ASN A 163 4.41 -0.79 20.19
C ASN A 163 5.25 -1.60 21.19
N GLY A 164 6.58 -1.43 21.20
CA GLY A 164 7.51 -2.11 22.11
C GLY A 164 8.01 -1.22 23.26
N ALA A 165 9.05 -1.68 23.95
CA ALA A 165 9.62 -0.97 25.12
C ALA A 165 10.36 0.36 24.78
N SER A 166 10.63 0.63 23.49
CA SER A 166 11.34 1.84 23.06
C SER A 166 10.78 2.37 21.74
N THR A 167 10.95 3.67 21.50
CA THR A 167 10.49 4.32 20.26
C THR A 167 11.29 3.85 19.05
N ASN A 168 10.56 3.35 18.05
CA ASN A 168 11.11 3.00 16.76
C ASN A 168 11.09 4.22 15.83
N TRP A 169 12.24 4.88 15.71
CA TRP A 169 12.46 6.07 14.87
C TRP A 169 12.55 5.78 13.36
N SER A 170 12.09 4.62 12.89
CA SER A 170 12.11 4.29 11.47
C SER A 170 11.22 5.23 10.65
N LEU A 171 11.79 5.81 9.60
CA LEU A 171 11.10 6.67 8.65
C LEU A 171 10.60 5.90 7.41
N MET A 172 10.81 4.58 7.37
CA MET A 172 10.60 3.74 6.19
C MET A 172 9.15 3.23 6.05
N ASN A 173 8.33 3.38 7.09
CA ASN A 173 6.94 2.92 7.07
C ASN A 173 6.05 3.80 6.18
N VAL A 174 4.91 3.26 5.76
CA VAL A 174 4.02 3.89 4.77
C VAL A 174 3.56 5.29 5.18
N LEU A 175 3.13 5.49 6.43
CA LEU A 175 2.61 6.77 6.89
C LEU A 175 3.70 7.84 6.90
N THR A 176 4.89 7.47 7.37
CA THR A 176 6.03 8.38 7.43
C THR A 176 6.50 8.75 6.02
N GLN A 177 6.57 7.79 5.10
CA GLN A 177 6.90 8.02 3.69
C GLN A 177 5.88 8.96 3.00
N ILE A 178 4.57 8.77 3.24
CA ILE A 178 3.54 9.72 2.79
C ILE A 178 3.77 11.10 3.38
N GLY A 179 4.04 11.16 4.70
CA GLY A 179 4.29 12.40 5.43
C GLY A 179 5.45 13.19 4.82
N LEU A 180 6.60 12.55 4.62
CA LEU A 180 7.80 13.16 4.03
C LEU A 180 7.54 13.73 2.63
N GLY A 181 6.75 13.04 1.79
CA GLY A 181 6.40 13.51 0.45
C GLY A 181 5.28 14.57 0.39
N TYR A 182 4.43 14.67 1.42
CA TYR A 182 3.16 15.39 1.33
C TYR A 182 3.30 16.90 1.05
N THR A 183 4.24 17.58 1.71
CA THR A 183 4.45 19.03 1.49
C THR A 183 5.00 19.29 0.08
N PHE A 184 5.92 18.44 -0.41
CA PHE A 184 6.44 18.57 -1.78
C PHE A 184 5.37 18.32 -2.82
N LEU A 185 4.48 17.33 -2.61
CA LEU A 185 3.31 17.10 -3.46
C LEU A 185 2.44 18.36 -3.56
N PHE A 186 2.22 19.07 -2.44
CA PHE A 186 1.44 20.31 -2.44
C PHE A 186 2.06 21.40 -3.33
N LEU A 187 3.39 21.45 -3.52
CA LEU A 187 4.03 22.43 -4.41
C LEU A 187 3.64 22.26 -5.88
N PHE A 188 3.25 21.03 -6.26
CA PHE A 188 2.72 20.71 -7.59
C PHE A 188 1.21 20.89 -7.70
N TRP A 189 0.50 21.07 -6.58
CA TRP A 189 -0.92 21.35 -6.61
C TRP A 189 -1.19 22.67 -7.37
N LYS A 190 -2.23 22.67 -8.21
CA LYS A 190 -2.57 23.77 -9.14
C LYS A 190 -1.60 24.01 -10.31
N ARG A 191 -0.56 23.20 -10.46
CA ARG A 191 0.29 23.23 -11.66
C ARG A 191 -0.39 22.48 -12.80
N GLY A 192 -0.14 22.89 -14.04
CA GLY A 192 -0.70 22.23 -15.23
C GLY A 192 -0.16 20.81 -15.42
N PHE A 193 -0.86 20.00 -16.22
CA PHE A 193 -0.47 18.62 -16.53
C PHE A 193 1.00 18.50 -16.92
N LEU A 194 1.50 19.37 -17.81
CA LEU A 194 2.89 19.35 -18.26
C LEU A 194 3.90 19.48 -17.10
N ILE A 195 3.65 20.40 -16.15
CA ILE A 195 4.57 20.61 -15.01
C ILE A 195 4.54 19.41 -14.07
N GLN A 196 3.36 18.83 -13.82
CA GLN A 196 3.24 17.64 -12.98
C GLN A 196 3.95 16.44 -13.63
N SER A 197 3.76 16.24 -14.94
CA SER A 197 4.41 15.16 -15.72
C SER A 197 5.92 15.33 -15.81
N VAL A 198 6.41 16.56 -16.04
CA VAL A 198 7.85 16.86 -15.96
C VAL A 198 8.37 16.60 -14.54
N GLY A 199 7.61 16.94 -13.51
CA GLY A 199 7.93 16.62 -12.12
C GLY A 199 8.11 15.12 -11.88
N VAL A 200 7.18 14.30 -12.40
CA VAL A 200 7.30 12.82 -12.37
C VAL A 200 8.60 12.38 -13.03
N VAL A 201 8.86 12.80 -14.27
CA VAL A 201 10.06 12.41 -15.02
C VAL A 201 11.34 12.84 -14.30
N VAL A 202 11.41 14.07 -13.82
CA VAL A 202 12.58 14.60 -13.10
C VAL A 202 12.84 13.83 -11.80
N LEU A 203 11.81 13.55 -10.99
CA LEU A 203 11.97 12.78 -9.75
C LEU A 203 12.52 11.36 -10.04
N LEU A 204 12.03 10.72 -11.09
CA LEU A 204 12.47 9.39 -11.49
C LEU A 204 13.90 9.41 -12.04
N LEU A 205 14.26 10.39 -12.87
CA LEU A 205 15.62 10.54 -13.40
C LEU A 205 16.63 10.92 -12.32
N VAL A 206 16.27 11.79 -11.38
CA VAL A 206 17.10 12.14 -10.22
C VAL A 206 17.31 10.91 -9.35
N THR A 207 16.27 10.13 -9.08
CA THR A 207 16.39 8.87 -8.35
C THR A 207 17.31 7.90 -9.11
N PHE A 208 17.06 7.65 -10.38
CA PHE A 208 17.90 6.77 -11.20
C PHE A 208 19.38 7.19 -11.18
N SER A 209 19.64 8.49 -11.40
CA SER A 209 20.99 9.05 -11.42
C SER A 209 21.67 8.96 -10.06
N ALA A 210 20.94 9.19 -8.96
CA ALA A 210 21.46 9.05 -7.62
C ALA A 210 21.92 7.60 -7.35
N TYR A 211 21.11 6.60 -7.69
CA TYR A 211 21.52 5.21 -7.54
C TYR A 211 22.69 4.86 -8.46
N ARG A 212 22.62 5.25 -9.74
CA ARG A 212 23.61 4.89 -10.75
C ARG A 212 24.99 5.53 -10.56
N PHE A 213 25.05 6.77 -10.10
CA PHE A 213 26.29 7.58 -10.08
C PHE A 213 26.76 7.96 -8.68
N ALA A 214 25.87 8.08 -7.69
CA ALA A 214 26.28 8.40 -6.33
C ALA A 214 26.65 7.16 -5.51
N SER A 215 26.53 5.96 -6.10
CA SER A 215 27.00 4.73 -5.48
C SER A 215 28.45 4.44 -5.89
N ASN A 216 29.34 4.41 -4.91
CA ASN A 216 30.26 3.29 -4.83
C ASN A 216 29.46 2.14 -4.18
N VAL A 217 29.87 0.89 -4.37
CA VAL A 217 29.46 -0.22 -3.49
C VAL A 217 28.09 -0.84 -3.84
N GLY A 218 28.11 -1.84 -4.73
CA GLY A 218 27.20 -2.98 -4.61
C GLY A 218 27.77 -4.01 -3.62
N VAL A 219 27.10 -5.15 -3.47
CA VAL A 219 27.57 -6.24 -2.60
C VAL A 219 28.95 -6.74 -3.08
N PRO A 220 30.00 -6.74 -2.23
CA PRO A 220 31.31 -7.28 -2.60
C PRO A 220 31.20 -8.74 -3.09
N GLY A 221 31.99 -9.13 -4.09
CA GLY A 221 31.97 -10.49 -4.68
C GLY A 221 30.87 -10.74 -5.71
N THR A 222 29.91 -9.82 -5.89
CA THR A 222 28.97 -9.88 -7.03
C THR A 222 29.62 -9.17 -8.23
N ALA A 223 29.71 -9.85 -9.38
CA ALA A 223 30.49 -9.41 -10.53
C ALA A 223 30.30 -7.91 -10.84
N VAL A 224 31.40 -7.16 -10.79
CA VAL A 224 31.47 -5.79 -11.31
C VAL A 224 31.46 -5.89 -12.83
N ALA A 225 30.28 -6.09 -13.42
CA ALA A 225 30.10 -5.95 -14.85
C ALA A 225 30.12 -4.46 -15.24
N GLN A 226 31.28 -3.82 -15.08
CA GLN A 226 31.64 -2.52 -15.66
C GLN A 226 33.10 -2.15 -15.31
N ALA A 227 34.04 -2.99 -15.71
CA ALA A 227 35.46 -2.62 -15.87
C ALA A 227 36.18 -3.50 -16.93
N ALA A 228 35.45 -4.06 -17.90
CA ALA A 228 36.03 -4.93 -18.93
C ALA A 228 36.11 -4.26 -20.32
N ASP A 229 36.14 -2.92 -20.38
CA ASP A 229 36.29 -2.16 -21.64
C ASP A 229 37.47 -1.17 -21.59
N ALA A 230 38.42 -1.40 -20.69
CA ALA A 230 39.70 -0.72 -20.70
C ALA A 230 40.79 -1.77 -20.48
N ASP A 231 41.45 -2.11 -21.60
CA ASP A 231 42.89 -2.33 -21.70
C ASP A 231 43.55 -3.10 -20.56
N GLU A 232 43.91 -4.37 -20.78
CA GLU A 232 45.31 -4.77 -20.81
C GLU A 232 45.49 -6.25 -21.20
N THR A 233 46.31 -6.41 -22.22
CA THR A 233 47.04 -7.61 -22.64
C THR A 233 48.02 -8.11 -21.56
N GLU A 234 48.41 -9.39 -21.72
CA GLU A 234 49.52 -10.15 -21.08
C GLU A 234 49.08 -11.07 -19.92
N SER A 235 49.10 -12.42 -20.10
CA SER A 235 50.23 -13.36 -19.89
C SER A 235 50.43 -13.65 -18.38
N GLU A 236 50.57 -14.86 -17.83
CA GLU A 236 50.88 -16.22 -18.27
C GLU A 236 50.69 -17.17 -17.07
N ALA A 237 50.52 -18.47 -17.36
CA ALA A 237 50.94 -19.67 -16.60
C ALA A 237 50.52 -19.91 -15.11
N ALA A 238 49.88 -21.07 -14.94
CA ALA A 238 49.51 -21.72 -13.68
C ALA A 238 50.71 -22.24 -12.85
N VAL A 239 50.62 -22.07 -11.53
CA VAL A 239 51.32 -22.87 -10.50
C VAL A 239 50.39 -23.00 -9.28
N GLU A 240 49.61 -24.08 -9.20
CA GLU A 240 48.79 -24.43 -8.03
C GLU A 240 49.69 -24.71 -6.80
N THR A 241 49.50 -23.97 -5.72
CA THR A 241 50.11 -24.25 -4.40
C THR A 241 49.14 -23.97 -3.26
N ALA A 242 49.40 -24.60 -2.10
CA ALA A 242 48.58 -24.51 -0.89
C ALA A 242 48.35 -23.09 -0.32
N ASP A 243 49.10 -22.08 -0.80
CA ASP A 243 48.85 -20.67 -0.49
C ASP A 243 47.57 -20.16 -1.16
N GLU A 244 47.20 -20.64 -2.36
CA GLU A 244 45.93 -20.28 -3.02
C GLU A 244 44.72 -20.78 -2.23
N ALA A 245 44.79 -21.98 -1.64
CA ALA A 245 43.70 -22.53 -0.82
C ALA A 245 43.54 -21.78 0.52
N VAL A 246 44.61 -21.18 1.05
CA VAL A 246 44.56 -20.33 2.24
C VAL A 246 44.04 -18.94 1.88
N ASP A 247 44.49 -18.38 0.76
CA ASP A 247 44.00 -17.08 0.25
C ASP A 247 42.52 -17.16 -0.14
N GLU A 248 42.07 -18.25 -0.77
CA GLU A 248 40.67 -18.51 -1.10
C GLU A 248 39.81 -18.67 0.16
N ALA A 249 40.31 -19.37 1.19
CA ALA A 249 39.61 -19.50 2.47
C ALA A 249 39.54 -18.18 3.28
N VAL A 250 40.54 -17.30 3.15
CA VAL A 250 40.55 -15.96 3.76
C VAL A 250 39.57 -15.03 3.04
N ASP A 251 39.52 -15.09 1.71
CA ASP A 251 38.61 -14.31 0.87
C ASP A 251 37.14 -14.73 1.12
N GLU A 252 36.87 -16.03 1.24
CA GLU A 252 35.54 -16.55 1.59
C GLU A 252 35.07 -16.06 2.98
N GLN A 253 35.94 -16.05 3.99
CA GLN A 253 35.62 -15.55 5.33
C GLN A 253 35.40 -14.03 5.34
N GLU A 254 36.18 -13.28 4.57
CA GLU A 254 36.02 -11.83 4.44
C GLU A 254 34.70 -11.49 3.73
N GLN A 255 34.35 -12.23 2.68
CA GLN A 255 33.08 -12.10 1.96
C GLN A 255 31.89 -12.47 2.86
N GLU A 256 31.94 -13.56 3.62
CA GLU A 256 30.88 -13.93 4.56
C GLU A 256 30.68 -12.83 5.62
N MET A 257 31.78 -12.28 6.14
CA MET A 257 31.72 -11.18 7.11
C MET A 257 31.12 -9.91 6.49
N ALA A 258 31.48 -9.58 5.24
CA ALA A 258 30.92 -8.45 4.51
C ALA A 258 29.41 -8.59 4.30
N LEU A 259 28.95 -9.77 3.87
CA LEU A 259 27.52 -10.10 3.71
C LEU A 259 26.75 -10.00 5.03
N LYS A 260 27.33 -10.51 6.11
CA LYS A 260 26.73 -10.45 7.45
C LYS A 260 26.55 -9.01 7.93
N ARG A 261 27.48 -8.10 7.61
CA ARG A 261 27.37 -6.66 7.96
C ARG A 261 26.15 -6.00 7.31
N ILE A 262 25.83 -6.36 6.06
CA ILE A 262 24.66 -5.85 5.33
C ILE A 262 23.40 -6.72 5.51
N GLY A 263 23.49 -7.78 6.32
CA GLY A 263 22.37 -8.64 6.67
C GLY A 263 21.91 -9.56 5.54
N LEU A 264 22.83 -10.01 4.69
CA LEU A 264 22.57 -10.96 3.60
C LEU A 264 23.30 -12.28 3.86
N THR A 265 22.81 -13.35 3.25
CA THR A 265 23.50 -14.65 3.14
C THR A 265 23.91 -14.85 1.69
N GLN A 266 24.96 -15.65 1.44
CA GLN A 266 25.37 -15.96 0.07
C GLN A 266 24.23 -16.58 -0.74
N LYS A 267 23.53 -17.56 -0.17
CA LYS A 267 22.32 -18.15 -0.76
C LYS A 267 21.28 -17.10 -1.19
N TRP A 268 21.05 -16.07 -0.38
CA TRP A 268 20.09 -15.02 -0.73
C TRP A 268 20.57 -14.19 -1.92
N VAL A 269 21.87 -13.88 -1.98
CA VAL A 269 22.49 -13.15 -3.09
C VAL A 269 22.31 -13.93 -4.39
N ASP A 270 22.66 -15.22 -4.38
CA ASP A 270 22.59 -16.11 -5.54
C ASP A 270 21.15 -16.34 -6.03
N GLU A 271 20.15 -16.19 -5.15
CA GLU A 271 18.74 -16.34 -5.52
C GLU A 271 18.08 -15.02 -5.98
N ASN A 272 18.60 -13.85 -5.57
CA ASN A 272 17.87 -12.58 -5.67
C ASN A 272 18.60 -11.44 -6.37
N LEU A 273 19.91 -11.55 -6.56
CA LEU A 273 20.73 -10.51 -7.20
C LEU A 273 21.30 -10.95 -8.56
N VAL A 274 20.92 -12.12 -9.05
CA VAL A 274 21.28 -12.59 -10.40
C VAL A 274 20.76 -11.60 -11.44
N ASP A 275 21.63 -11.20 -12.36
CA ASP A 275 21.37 -10.22 -13.41
C ASP A 275 20.89 -8.85 -12.90
N ILE A 276 21.09 -8.51 -11.63
CA ILE A 276 20.76 -7.19 -11.10
C ILE A 276 22.03 -6.34 -11.05
N ASN A 277 21.94 -5.10 -11.54
CA ASN A 277 23.08 -4.19 -11.47
C ASN A 277 23.44 -3.85 -10.00
N PRO A 278 24.74 -3.70 -9.67
CA PRO A 278 25.24 -3.52 -8.30
C PRO A 278 24.58 -2.38 -7.50
N TRP A 279 24.27 -1.26 -8.16
CA TRP A 279 23.65 -0.10 -7.51
C TRP A 279 22.19 -0.35 -7.07
N TRP A 280 21.56 -1.44 -7.50
CA TRP A 280 20.23 -1.86 -7.04
C TRP A 280 20.29 -2.92 -5.93
N HIS A 281 21.48 -3.26 -5.41
CA HIS A 281 21.62 -4.32 -4.42
C HIS A 281 21.08 -3.92 -3.05
N LYS A 282 20.56 -4.91 -2.31
CA LYS A 282 19.98 -4.72 -0.99
C LYS A 282 21.06 -4.29 0.01
N ASN A 283 20.79 -3.22 0.75
CA ASN A 283 21.68 -2.68 1.78
C ASN A 283 23.10 -2.33 1.27
N ALA A 284 23.31 -2.26 -0.04
CA ALA A 284 24.56 -1.89 -0.69
C ALA A 284 24.23 -0.93 -1.84
N ASN A 285 23.74 0.25 -1.48
CA ASN A 285 23.39 1.31 -2.42
C ASN A 285 23.30 2.67 -1.68
N ILE A 286 23.13 3.75 -2.43
CA ILE A 286 23.10 5.12 -1.90
C ILE A 286 22.02 5.34 -0.83
N GLY A 287 20.82 4.78 -1.00
CA GLY A 287 19.74 4.97 -0.02
C GLY A 287 20.05 4.33 1.32
N HIS A 288 20.77 3.20 1.30
CA HIS A 288 21.25 2.59 2.52
C HIS A 288 22.31 3.46 3.21
N GLN A 289 23.25 4.02 2.46
CA GLN A 289 24.27 4.93 3.00
C GLN A 289 23.63 6.17 3.64
N VAL A 290 22.58 6.74 3.03
CA VAL A 290 21.81 7.84 3.60
C VAL A 290 21.15 7.45 4.91
N ASP A 291 20.55 6.26 5.00
CA ASP A 291 19.94 5.79 6.24
C ASP A 291 20.97 5.57 7.35
N VAL A 292 22.12 4.96 7.02
CA VAL A 292 23.22 4.78 7.96
C VAL A 292 23.71 6.12 8.51
N TRP A 293 23.95 7.10 7.63
CA TRP A 293 24.34 8.45 8.03
C TRP A 293 23.26 9.13 8.90
N LEU A 294 21.99 9.01 8.51
CA LEU A 294 20.88 9.64 9.22
C LEU A 294 20.70 9.04 10.62
N PHE A 295 20.72 7.70 10.74
CA PHE A 295 20.46 7.02 12.01
C PHE A 295 21.67 6.97 12.94
N SER A 296 22.90 6.95 12.42
CA SER A 296 24.11 7.10 13.23
C SER A 296 24.15 8.46 13.94
N SER A 297 23.63 9.51 13.29
CA SER A 297 23.48 10.84 13.90
C SER A 297 22.54 10.86 15.12
N PHE A 298 21.67 9.85 15.27
CA PHE A 298 20.80 9.68 16.44
C PHE A 298 21.40 8.75 17.52
N GLY A 299 22.70 8.43 17.44
CA GLY A 299 23.41 7.61 18.44
C GLY A 299 23.04 6.13 18.44
N LYS A 300 22.47 5.61 17.33
CA LYS A 300 22.13 4.19 17.18
C LYS A 300 23.19 3.51 16.31
N THR A 301 23.95 2.59 16.89
CA THR A 301 25.16 2.09 16.23
C THR A 301 25.18 0.62 15.84
N ASP A 302 24.25 -0.28 16.24
CA ASP A 302 24.43 -1.72 15.91
C ASP A 302 23.21 -2.44 15.29
N ARG A 303 21.99 -1.91 15.44
CA ARG A 303 20.75 -2.59 15.02
C ARG A 303 20.13 -2.06 13.73
N HIS A 304 20.79 -1.11 13.05
CA HIS A 304 20.19 -0.31 11.95
C HIS A 304 21.03 -0.30 10.65
N TYR A 305 22.12 -1.08 10.57
CA TYR A 305 22.86 -1.29 9.30
C TYR A 305 22.17 -2.28 8.35
N ASN A 306 21.09 -2.89 8.78
CA ASN A 306 20.42 -3.97 8.08
C ASN A 306 18.91 -3.78 8.17
N SER A 307 18.37 -3.00 7.24
CA SER A 307 16.93 -3.00 6.99
C SER A 307 16.57 -4.41 6.53
N ALA A 308 15.93 -5.20 7.40
CA ALA A 308 15.57 -6.60 7.11
C ALA A 308 14.83 -6.73 5.77
N GLY A 309 14.00 -5.74 5.47
CA GLY A 309 13.28 -5.62 4.22
C GLY A 309 13.90 -4.73 3.15
N GLY A 310 15.08 -4.13 3.37
CA GLY A 310 15.73 -3.23 2.40
C GLY A 310 14.98 -1.93 2.10
N TYR A 311 14.00 -1.56 2.92
CA TYR A 311 13.31 -0.27 2.79
C TYR A 311 14.21 0.87 3.24
N GLN A 312 14.02 2.05 2.65
CA GLN A 312 14.92 3.19 2.82
C GLN A 312 14.18 4.49 3.03
N THR A 313 14.78 5.43 3.77
CA THR A 313 14.15 6.73 4.05
C THR A 313 13.93 7.49 2.75
N ILE A 314 14.89 7.49 1.82
CA ILE A 314 14.84 8.28 0.58
C ILE A 314 13.76 7.82 -0.42
N ASN A 315 13.10 6.69 -0.17
CA ASN A 315 12.01 6.16 -1.00
C ASN A 315 10.86 7.16 -1.21
N PHE A 316 10.71 8.16 -0.33
CA PHE A 316 9.64 9.16 -0.47
C PHE A 316 9.82 10.00 -1.73
N ILE A 317 11.05 10.11 -2.27
CA ILE A 317 11.38 10.87 -3.49
C ILE A 317 10.78 10.20 -4.73
N PRO A 318 11.09 8.94 -5.07
CA PRO A 318 10.42 8.26 -6.18
C PRO A 318 8.96 7.92 -5.86
N ALA A 319 8.58 7.72 -4.59
CA ALA A 319 7.16 7.56 -4.22
C ALA A 319 6.34 8.83 -4.47
N LEU A 320 6.96 10.02 -4.38
CA LEU A 320 6.32 11.27 -4.76
C LEU A 320 5.89 11.28 -6.23
N ALA A 321 6.60 10.57 -7.12
CA ALA A 321 6.17 10.40 -8.51
C ALA A 321 4.83 9.63 -8.60
N THR A 322 4.67 8.55 -7.84
CA THR A 322 3.40 7.82 -7.73
C THR A 322 2.29 8.68 -7.12
N MET A 323 2.62 9.52 -6.12
CA MET A 323 1.69 10.50 -5.56
C MET A 323 1.29 11.57 -6.59
N LEU A 324 2.21 12.03 -7.43
CA LEU A 324 1.94 12.99 -8.50
C LEU A 324 1.06 12.39 -9.60
N LEU A 325 1.26 11.13 -9.98
CA LEU A 325 0.33 10.42 -10.88
C LEU A 325 -1.09 10.44 -10.30
N GLY A 326 -1.24 10.21 -8.99
CA GLY A 326 -2.51 10.36 -8.29
C GLY A 326 -3.07 11.78 -8.34
N LEU A 327 -2.23 12.80 -8.16
CA LEU A 327 -2.63 14.20 -8.24
C LEU A 327 -3.14 14.56 -9.64
N ILE A 328 -2.45 14.13 -10.70
CA ILE A 328 -2.87 14.27 -12.10
C ILE A 328 -4.25 13.67 -12.30
N CYS A 329 -4.47 12.43 -11.84
CA CYS A 329 -5.76 11.76 -11.97
C CYS A 329 -6.87 12.45 -11.19
N GLY A 330 -6.57 12.92 -9.98
CA GLY A 330 -7.50 13.70 -9.17
C GLY A 330 -7.86 15.05 -9.81
N ASP A 331 -6.92 15.69 -10.50
CA ASP A 331 -7.16 16.92 -11.26
C ASP A 331 -8.07 16.67 -12.48
N TRP A 332 -7.84 15.61 -13.24
CA TRP A 332 -8.72 15.21 -14.36
C TRP A 332 -10.15 14.89 -13.92
N LEU A 333 -10.32 14.11 -12.85
CA LEU A 333 -11.64 13.79 -12.27
C LEU A 333 -12.40 15.01 -11.73
N LYS A 334 -11.74 16.15 -11.51
CA LYS A 334 -12.43 17.39 -11.11
C LYS A 334 -12.98 18.16 -12.31
N LEU A 335 -12.29 18.14 -13.44
CA LEU A 335 -12.64 18.92 -14.63
C LEU A 335 -13.93 18.37 -15.24
N ASP A 336 -13.95 17.08 -15.59
CA ASP A 336 -15.14 16.44 -16.14
C ASP A 336 -15.32 15.02 -15.57
N ARG A 337 -16.53 14.78 -15.03
CA ARG A 337 -16.84 13.65 -14.15
C ARG A 337 -17.65 12.56 -14.81
N SER A 338 -17.86 12.60 -16.12
CA SER A 338 -18.65 11.56 -16.80
C SER A 338 -18.25 11.32 -18.26
N SER A 339 -17.04 11.75 -18.65
CA SER A 339 -16.60 11.57 -20.02
C SER A 339 -15.89 10.23 -20.18
N TRP A 340 -16.42 9.39 -21.08
CA TRP A 340 -15.73 8.19 -21.57
C TRP A 340 -14.33 8.51 -22.11
N ILE A 341 -14.12 9.74 -22.60
CA ILE A 341 -12.79 10.21 -23.04
C ILE A 341 -11.81 10.23 -21.86
N ASN A 342 -12.23 10.71 -20.68
CA ASN A 342 -11.37 10.73 -19.50
C ASN A 342 -11.04 9.31 -19.03
N LEU A 343 -12.00 8.39 -19.15
CA LEU A 343 -11.78 6.99 -18.82
C LEU A 343 -10.75 6.34 -19.78
N LEU A 344 -10.88 6.57 -21.08
CA LEU A 344 -9.90 6.11 -22.08
C LEU A 344 -8.51 6.70 -21.84
N GLN A 345 -8.44 7.98 -21.46
CA GLN A 345 -7.18 8.63 -21.10
C GLN A 345 -6.55 8.00 -19.85
N PHE A 346 -7.33 7.61 -18.85
CA PHE A 346 -6.81 6.88 -17.69
C PHE A 346 -6.26 5.51 -18.08
N PHE A 347 -7.02 4.71 -18.84
CA PHE A 347 -6.53 3.41 -19.28
C PHE A 347 -5.29 3.53 -20.17
N ALA A 348 -5.25 4.50 -21.09
CA ALA A 348 -4.09 4.75 -21.93
C ALA A 348 -2.86 5.18 -21.11
N LEU A 349 -3.01 6.15 -20.20
CA LEU A 349 -1.92 6.60 -19.33
C LEU A 349 -1.42 5.46 -18.43
N GLY A 350 -2.34 4.69 -17.85
CA GLY A 350 -2.02 3.53 -17.02
C GLY A 350 -1.25 2.47 -17.79
N ALA A 351 -1.70 2.12 -18.99
CA ALA A 351 -1.03 1.17 -19.88
C ALA A 351 0.37 1.66 -20.28
N VAL A 352 0.52 2.94 -20.65
CA VAL A 352 1.83 3.52 -20.98
C VAL A 352 2.79 3.45 -19.77
N CYS A 353 2.32 3.77 -18.57
CA CYS A 353 3.16 3.70 -17.36
C CYS A 353 3.57 2.24 -17.03
N ILE A 354 2.65 1.28 -17.17
CA ILE A 354 2.94 -0.15 -16.97
C ILE A 354 3.98 -0.62 -17.99
N MET A 355 3.75 -0.36 -19.28
CA MET A 355 4.67 -0.77 -20.34
C MET A 355 6.05 -0.13 -20.19
N ALA A 356 6.11 1.16 -19.83
CA ALA A 356 7.39 1.83 -19.60
C ALA A 356 8.14 1.26 -18.39
N GLY A 357 7.46 1.03 -17.27
CA GLY A 357 8.06 0.42 -16.09
C GLY A 357 8.54 -1.00 -16.34
N TYR A 358 7.75 -1.81 -17.05
CA TYR A 358 8.10 -3.18 -17.41
C TYR A 358 9.25 -3.24 -18.43
N ALA A 359 9.24 -2.39 -19.45
CA ALA A 359 10.33 -2.32 -20.43
C ALA A 359 11.68 -1.97 -19.79
N LEU A 360 11.71 -1.08 -18.79
CA LEU A 360 12.92 -0.77 -18.03
C LEU A 360 13.45 -1.96 -17.23
N HIS A 361 12.57 -2.86 -16.80
CA HIS A 361 12.93 -4.08 -16.07
C HIS A 361 13.47 -5.16 -17.01
N GLU A 362 12.79 -5.41 -18.12
CA GLU A 362 13.21 -6.40 -19.13
C GLU A 362 14.52 -6.02 -19.83
N THR A 363 14.77 -4.72 -20.01
CA THR A 363 16.05 -4.23 -20.57
C THR A 363 17.19 -4.20 -19.55
N ASN A 364 16.93 -4.64 -18.31
CA ASN A 364 17.85 -4.60 -17.17
C ASN A 364 18.42 -3.21 -16.84
N VAL A 365 17.79 -2.13 -17.32
CA VAL A 365 18.18 -0.75 -16.99
C VAL A 365 17.81 -0.44 -15.54
N CYS A 366 16.59 -0.80 -15.15
CA CYS A 366 16.03 -0.51 -13.84
C CYS A 366 15.02 -1.61 -13.44
N PRO A 367 15.39 -2.55 -12.56
CA PRO A 367 14.52 -3.66 -12.18
C PRO A 367 13.33 -3.20 -11.33
N LEU A 368 12.21 -3.93 -11.39
CA LEU A 368 11.05 -3.68 -10.55
C LEU A 368 11.35 -4.06 -9.09
N ILE A 369 11.81 -3.12 -8.27
CA ILE A 369 12.09 -3.36 -6.84
C ILE A 369 11.27 -2.38 -6.01
N LYS A 370 10.25 -2.91 -5.35
CA LYS A 370 9.39 -2.14 -4.44
C LYS A 370 10.14 -1.57 -3.24
N ARG A 371 11.04 -2.37 -2.66
CA ARG A 371 11.67 -2.10 -1.36
C ARG A 371 12.49 -0.82 -1.37
N ILE A 372 13.18 -0.50 -2.47
CA ILE A 372 13.92 0.76 -2.68
C ILE A 372 13.19 1.72 -3.63
N TRP A 373 11.94 1.39 -3.96
CA TRP A 373 11.05 2.18 -4.81
C TRP A 373 11.70 2.62 -6.14
N THR A 374 12.19 1.66 -6.91
CA THR A 374 12.90 1.96 -8.17
C THR A 374 12.05 2.79 -9.12
N PRO A 375 12.68 3.57 -10.02
CA PRO A 375 11.95 4.32 -11.03
C PRO A 375 10.99 3.48 -11.89
N SER A 376 11.39 2.28 -12.28
CA SER A 376 10.53 1.33 -13.01
C SER A 376 9.35 0.86 -12.15
N TRP A 377 9.57 0.57 -10.86
CA TRP A 377 8.51 0.24 -9.92
C TRP A 377 7.51 1.39 -9.74
N ALA A 378 7.97 2.63 -9.63
CA ALA A 378 7.11 3.80 -9.46
C ALA A 378 6.17 4.01 -10.66
N LEU A 379 6.67 3.78 -11.89
CA LEU A 379 5.88 3.83 -13.12
C LEU A 379 4.93 2.64 -13.21
N PHE A 380 5.43 1.42 -13.03
CA PHE A 380 4.65 0.18 -13.16
C PHE A 380 3.50 0.15 -12.16
N SER A 381 3.81 0.32 -10.87
CA SER A 381 2.80 0.33 -9.81
C SER A 381 1.85 1.53 -9.92
N GLY A 382 2.37 2.71 -10.30
CA GLY A 382 1.55 3.89 -10.58
C GLY A 382 0.54 3.64 -11.71
N GLY A 383 0.96 2.99 -12.79
CA GLY A 383 0.07 2.60 -13.89
C GLY A 383 -1.01 1.61 -13.46
N ILE A 384 -0.67 0.61 -12.64
CA ILE A 384 -1.67 -0.30 -12.04
C ILE A 384 -2.66 0.46 -11.16
N CYS A 385 -2.20 1.42 -10.35
CA CYS A 385 -3.08 2.26 -9.54
C CYS A 385 -4.04 3.11 -10.40
N ILE A 386 -3.56 3.66 -11.52
CA ILE A 386 -4.39 4.42 -12.47
C ILE A 386 -5.47 3.53 -13.08
N ILE A 387 -5.11 2.33 -13.57
CA ILE A 387 -6.06 1.37 -14.13
C ILE A 387 -7.08 0.94 -13.06
N THR A 388 -6.62 0.68 -11.84
CA THR A 388 -7.50 0.32 -10.71
C THR A 388 -8.50 1.43 -10.43
N LEU A 389 -8.05 2.68 -10.35
CA LEU A 389 -8.93 3.84 -10.17
C LEU A 389 -9.93 3.96 -11.33
N ALA A 390 -9.47 3.81 -12.58
CA ALA A 390 -10.29 3.89 -13.78
C ALA A 390 -11.41 2.82 -13.76
N SER A 391 -11.05 1.57 -13.46
CA SER A 391 -11.99 0.47 -13.32
C SER A 391 -13.01 0.69 -12.20
N LEU A 392 -12.57 1.14 -11.02
CA LEU A 392 -13.49 1.44 -9.92
C LEU A 392 -14.43 2.61 -10.25
N TYR A 393 -13.93 3.63 -10.94
CA TYR A 393 -14.72 4.75 -11.40
C TYR A 393 -15.76 4.33 -12.45
N LEU A 394 -15.38 3.48 -13.41
CA LEU A 394 -16.32 2.86 -14.36
C LEU A 394 -17.41 2.07 -13.62
N LEU A 395 -17.02 1.18 -12.70
CA LEU A 395 -17.95 0.29 -12.00
C LEU A 395 -18.89 1.01 -11.04
N PHE A 396 -18.42 2.02 -10.31
CA PHE A 396 -19.15 2.57 -9.16
C PHE A 396 -19.62 4.01 -9.30
N ASP A 397 -19.09 4.78 -10.26
CA ASP A 397 -19.56 6.14 -10.55
C ASP A 397 -20.24 6.26 -11.94
N MET A 398 -19.87 5.43 -12.92
CA MET A 398 -20.54 5.42 -14.24
C MET A 398 -21.61 4.32 -14.36
N LEU A 399 -21.39 3.15 -13.75
CA LEU A 399 -22.34 2.03 -13.72
C LEU A 399 -23.16 2.00 -12.41
N PRO A 400 -24.35 1.37 -12.40
CA PRO A 400 -25.25 1.35 -11.23
C PRO A 400 -24.84 0.32 -10.15
N LEU A 401 -23.54 0.04 -9.97
CA LEU A 401 -23.06 -0.99 -9.04
C LEU A 401 -22.62 -0.43 -7.67
N SER A 402 -22.88 0.85 -7.39
CA SER A 402 -22.44 1.54 -6.16
C SER A 402 -22.84 0.84 -4.86
N ALA A 403 -23.96 0.08 -4.86
CA ALA A 403 -24.41 -0.71 -3.72
C ALA A 403 -23.44 -1.85 -3.35
N LEU A 404 -22.79 -2.49 -4.33
CA LEU A 404 -21.82 -3.57 -4.10
C LEU A 404 -20.54 -3.04 -3.43
N GLY A 405 -20.25 -1.74 -3.60
CA GLY A 405 -19.12 -1.07 -2.99
C GLY A 405 -19.30 -0.70 -1.52
N LEU A 406 -20.46 -0.99 -0.91
CA LEU A 406 -20.77 -0.57 0.46
C LEU A 406 -19.75 -1.06 1.50
N PRO A 407 -19.34 -2.35 1.54
CA PRO A 407 -18.39 -2.83 2.54
C PRO A 407 -17.06 -2.06 2.50
N ALA A 408 -16.54 -1.81 1.29
CA ALA A 408 -15.33 -1.02 1.07
C ALA A 408 -15.55 0.46 1.43
N THR A 409 -16.66 1.06 1.01
CA THR A 409 -16.99 2.46 1.28
C THR A 409 -16.97 2.77 2.78
N VAL A 410 -17.58 1.90 3.59
CA VAL A 410 -17.64 2.04 5.05
C VAL A 410 -16.26 2.26 5.65
N VAL A 411 -15.31 1.38 5.31
CA VAL A 411 -13.94 1.45 5.80
C VAL A 411 -13.18 2.61 5.16
N GLY A 412 -13.34 2.82 3.86
CA GLY A 412 -12.61 3.86 3.11
C GLY A 412 -12.90 5.29 3.58
N THR A 413 -14.13 5.55 4.03
CA THR A 413 -14.50 6.85 4.62
C THR A 413 -13.82 7.14 5.96
N ASN A 414 -13.33 6.11 6.66
CA ASN A 414 -12.64 6.16 7.95
C ASN A 414 -11.31 5.39 7.91
N SER A 415 -10.60 5.48 6.79
CA SER A 415 -9.38 4.71 6.51
C SER A 415 -8.31 4.86 7.60
N ILE A 416 -8.04 6.08 8.09
CA ILE A 416 -7.04 6.26 9.14
C ILE A 416 -7.39 5.53 10.45
N VAL A 417 -8.69 5.43 10.77
CA VAL A 417 -9.13 4.72 11.98
C VAL A 417 -8.97 3.22 11.79
N MET A 418 -9.35 2.67 10.62
CA MET A 418 -9.12 1.27 10.30
C MET A 418 -7.62 0.91 10.39
N TYR A 419 -6.77 1.77 9.84
CA TYR A 419 -5.31 1.60 9.90
C TYR A 419 -4.81 1.58 11.35
N CYS A 420 -5.21 2.54 12.18
CA CYS A 420 -4.82 2.58 13.60
C CYS A 420 -5.37 1.38 14.38
N MET A 421 -6.60 0.95 14.14
CA MET A 421 -7.18 -0.23 14.81
C MET A 421 -6.42 -1.50 14.44
N HIS A 422 -6.10 -1.72 13.17
CA HIS A 422 -5.28 -2.84 12.75
C HIS A 422 -3.90 -2.82 13.43
N MET A 423 -3.19 -1.68 13.37
CA MET A 423 -1.84 -1.58 13.94
C MET A 423 -1.76 -1.68 15.47
N LEU A 424 -2.83 -1.34 16.21
CA LEU A 424 -2.80 -1.25 17.67
C LEU A 424 -3.66 -2.30 18.38
N LEU A 425 -4.72 -2.78 17.74
CA LEU A 425 -5.76 -3.58 18.38
C LEU A 425 -5.87 -4.99 17.82
N GLU A 426 -5.19 -5.36 16.73
CA GLU A 426 -5.32 -6.70 16.12
C GLU A 426 -5.04 -7.83 17.11
N ASP A 427 -3.85 -7.84 17.72
CA ASP A 427 -3.46 -8.85 18.71
C ASP A 427 -4.39 -8.85 19.93
N TRP A 428 -4.73 -7.66 20.41
CA TRP A 428 -5.66 -7.51 21.53
C TRP A 428 -7.04 -8.09 21.18
N THR A 429 -7.57 -7.81 20.00
CA THR A 429 -8.86 -8.33 19.54
C THR A 429 -8.80 -9.84 19.39
N LYS A 430 -7.75 -10.40 18.79
CA LYS A 430 -7.54 -11.85 18.67
C LYS A 430 -7.57 -12.54 20.03
N VAL A 431 -6.79 -12.04 21.00
CA VAL A 431 -6.72 -12.62 22.36
C VAL A 431 -8.08 -12.55 23.07
N ASN A 432 -8.83 -11.45 22.92
CA ASN A 432 -10.13 -11.33 23.57
C ASN A 432 -11.21 -12.20 22.92
N LEU A 433 -11.17 -12.39 21.59
CA LEU A 433 -12.05 -13.34 20.92
C LEU A 433 -11.85 -14.76 21.46
N VAL A 434 -10.60 -15.20 21.60
CA VAL A 434 -10.27 -16.50 22.22
C VAL A 434 -10.73 -16.56 23.68
N ARG A 435 -10.47 -15.51 24.48
CA ARG A 435 -10.88 -15.47 25.89
C ARG A 435 -12.38 -15.61 26.10
N HIS A 436 -13.19 -15.02 25.23
CA HIS A 436 -14.64 -14.99 25.39
C HIS A 436 -15.38 -16.14 24.68
N PHE A 437 -14.82 -16.66 23.58
CA PHE A 437 -15.49 -17.69 22.77
C PHE A 437 -14.73 -19.04 22.75
N GLY A 438 -13.59 -19.12 23.42
CA GLY A 438 -12.75 -20.32 23.53
C GLY A 438 -11.72 -20.47 22.40
N ASP A 439 -10.77 -21.39 22.58
CA ASP A 439 -9.64 -21.61 21.66
C ASP A 439 -10.05 -22.08 20.25
N LYS A 440 -11.28 -22.59 20.12
CA LYS A 440 -11.81 -23.11 18.86
C LYS A 440 -12.55 -22.06 18.01
N ILE A 441 -12.62 -20.80 18.44
CA ILE A 441 -13.38 -19.76 17.73
C ILE A 441 -12.90 -19.52 16.28
N PHE A 442 -11.61 -19.76 16.03
CA PHE A 442 -11.01 -19.61 14.71
C PHE A 442 -10.99 -20.92 13.91
N GLN A 443 -11.37 -22.05 14.51
CA GLN A 443 -11.47 -23.31 13.79
C GLN A 443 -12.75 -23.31 12.95
N LEU A 444 -12.63 -23.64 11.67
CA LEU A 444 -13.80 -23.80 10.83
C LEU A 444 -14.56 -25.06 11.26
N GLN A 445 -15.75 -24.88 11.82
CA GLN A 445 -16.56 -26.02 12.29
C GLN A 445 -16.83 -26.98 11.12
N PRO A 446 -16.58 -28.30 11.26
CA PRO A 446 -16.73 -29.25 10.16
C PRO A 446 -18.11 -29.20 9.51
N GLN A 447 -19.18 -29.05 10.29
CA GLN A 447 -20.57 -28.95 9.78
C GLN A 447 -20.79 -27.75 8.84
N ILE A 448 -20.09 -26.64 9.07
CA ILE A 448 -20.13 -25.45 8.22
C ILE A 448 -19.17 -25.65 7.03
N GLY A 449 -17.99 -26.21 7.29
CA GLY A 449 -16.99 -26.55 6.28
C GLY A 449 -17.53 -27.46 5.18
N TYR A 450 -18.17 -28.58 5.52
CA TYR A 450 -18.76 -29.51 4.55
C TYR A 450 -19.85 -28.86 3.67
N LYS A 451 -20.62 -27.90 4.21
CA LYS A 451 -21.64 -27.18 3.44
C LYS A 451 -21.03 -26.13 2.52
N LEU A 452 -20.00 -25.44 2.98
CA LEU A 452 -19.35 -24.35 2.24
C LEU A 452 -18.44 -24.89 1.12
N PHE A 453 -17.81 -26.04 1.38
CA PHE A 453 -16.90 -26.73 0.48
C PHE A 453 -17.52 -28.03 -0.05
N SER A 454 -18.81 -27.99 -0.40
CA SER A 454 -19.61 -29.15 -0.85
C SER A 454 -19.07 -29.98 -2.04
N PRO A 455 -18.12 -29.55 -2.90
CA PRO A 455 -17.47 -30.48 -3.84
C PRO A 455 -16.43 -31.41 -3.20
N TYR A 456 -16.05 -31.22 -1.93
CA TYR A 456 -15.17 -32.13 -1.19
C TYR A 456 -16.01 -33.25 -0.55
N PRO A 457 -15.55 -34.52 -0.58
CA PRO A 457 -16.32 -35.61 -0.01
C PRO A 457 -16.46 -35.44 1.51
N ILE A 458 -17.64 -35.83 1.98
CA ILE A 458 -18.13 -35.78 3.37
C ILE A 458 -17.21 -36.53 4.36
N ASP A 459 -16.21 -37.25 3.86
CA ASP A 459 -15.26 -38.10 4.61
C ASP A 459 -13.91 -37.45 4.91
N SER A 460 -13.72 -36.15 4.63
CA SER A 460 -12.49 -35.42 5.00
C SER A 460 -12.29 -35.43 6.53
N PRO A 461 -11.08 -35.71 7.08
CA PRO A 461 -10.90 -35.69 8.53
C PRO A 461 -11.18 -34.29 9.10
N PRO A 462 -11.75 -34.16 10.32
CA PRO A 462 -12.05 -32.86 10.93
C PRO A 462 -10.85 -31.90 11.00
N GLU A 463 -9.63 -32.44 11.03
CA GLU A 463 -8.36 -31.71 11.03
C GLU A 463 -8.11 -30.91 9.73
N PHE A 464 -8.69 -31.33 8.60
CA PHE A 464 -8.61 -30.62 7.32
C PHE A 464 -9.12 -29.18 7.44
N PHE A 465 -10.20 -28.96 8.19
CA PHE A 465 -10.78 -27.62 8.36
C PHE A 465 -9.92 -26.68 9.20
N ASN A 466 -8.99 -27.22 10.00
CA ASN A 466 -8.03 -26.40 10.75
C ASN A 466 -7.00 -25.73 9.83
N LEU A 467 -6.76 -26.27 8.63
CA LEU A 467 -5.86 -25.64 7.65
C LEU A 467 -6.35 -24.25 7.23
N TYR A 468 -7.67 -24.01 7.28
CA TYR A 468 -8.35 -22.74 6.96
C TYR A 468 -8.48 -21.78 8.16
N GLN A 469 -8.00 -22.17 9.35
CA GLN A 469 -8.04 -21.33 10.55
C GLN A 469 -7.54 -19.89 10.32
N PRO A 470 -6.44 -19.63 9.56
CA PRO A 470 -5.98 -18.27 9.32
C PRO A 470 -7.01 -17.37 8.63
N ILE A 471 -7.82 -17.92 7.72
CA ILE A 471 -8.90 -17.17 7.05
C ILE A 471 -9.98 -16.79 8.06
N CYS A 472 -10.42 -17.74 8.89
CA CYS A 472 -11.43 -17.49 9.90
C CYS A 472 -10.97 -16.42 10.90
N GLU A 473 -9.71 -16.49 11.34
CA GLU A 473 -9.10 -15.51 12.22
C GLU A 473 -9.10 -14.10 11.60
N ALA A 474 -8.51 -13.98 10.41
CA ALA A 474 -8.43 -12.73 9.65
C ALA A 474 -9.80 -12.08 9.42
N VAL A 475 -10.79 -12.89 9.01
CA VAL A 475 -12.15 -12.43 8.73
C VAL A 475 -12.85 -11.98 10.01
N LEU A 476 -12.77 -12.75 11.10
CA LEU A 476 -13.45 -12.41 12.35
C LEU A 476 -12.87 -11.14 12.98
N VAL A 477 -11.54 -11.03 13.04
CA VAL A 477 -10.87 -9.82 13.56
C VAL A 477 -11.17 -8.61 12.66
N GLY A 478 -11.05 -8.77 11.34
CA GLY A 478 -11.38 -7.72 10.38
C GLY A 478 -12.85 -7.27 10.47
N LEU A 479 -13.79 -8.19 10.71
CA LEU A 479 -15.21 -7.87 10.90
C LEU A 479 -15.46 -7.07 12.18
N CYS A 480 -14.74 -7.34 13.28
CA CYS A 480 -14.82 -6.53 14.49
C CYS A 480 -14.49 -5.05 14.18
N PHE A 481 -13.40 -4.80 13.46
CA PHE A 481 -13.01 -3.46 13.04
C PHE A 481 -13.99 -2.85 12.03
N TRP A 482 -14.47 -3.66 11.09
CA TRP A 482 -15.46 -3.22 10.11
C TRP A 482 -16.76 -2.77 10.76
N VAL A 483 -17.25 -3.47 11.79
CA VAL A 483 -18.45 -3.07 12.55
C VAL A 483 -18.24 -1.72 13.24
N VAL A 484 -17.06 -1.47 13.82
CA VAL A 484 -16.74 -0.15 14.40
C VAL A 484 -16.82 0.93 13.32
N CYS A 485 -16.20 0.72 12.16
CA CYS A 485 -16.29 1.64 11.03
C CYS A 485 -17.73 1.81 10.52
N LEU A 486 -18.55 0.76 10.52
CA LEU A 486 -19.96 0.82 10.14
C LEU A 486 -20.76 1.69 11.11
N LEU A 487 -20.54 1.55 12.41
CA LEU A 487 -21.20 2.38 13.43
C LEU A 487 -20.81 3.86 13.26
N MET A 488 -19.53 4.14 13.04
CA MET A 488 -19.05 5.49 12.73
C MET A 488 -19.69 6.04 11.46
N TYR A 489 -19.75 5.23 10.40
CA TYR A 489 -20.35 5.60 9.13
C TYR A 489 -21.84 5.95 9.27
N ARG A 490 -22.62 5.11 9.98
CA ARG A 490 -24.04 5.35 10.28
C ARG A 490 -24.25 6.62 11.11
N ARG A 491 -23.32 6.91 12.04
CA ARG A 491 -23.33 8.14 12.86
C ARG A 491 -22.70 9.36 12.17
N LYS A 492 -22.25 9.23 10.92
CA LYS A 492 -21.58 10.30 10.15
C LYS A 492 -20.32 10.87 10.85
N LEU A 493 -19.61 10.03 11.61
CA LEU A 493 -18.35 10.36 12.24
C LEU A 493 -17.21 10.04 11.26
N PHE A 494 -16.44 11.05 10.84
CA PHE A 494 -15.34 10.91 9.87
C PHE A 494 -14.06 11.51 10.42
N VAL A 495 -13.11 10.68 10.81
CA VAL A 495 -11.80 11.12 11.31
C VAL A 495 -10.87 11.44 10.15
N ARG A 496 -10.16 12.56 10.24
CA ARG A 496 -9.21 13.03 9.23
C ARG A 496 -7.99 13.62 9.93
N VAL A 497 -6.83 13.42 9.29
CA VAL A 497 -5.56 14.05 9.64
C VAL A 497 -5.32 15.24 8.72
#